data_AF-A0A6V8KDG0-F1
#
_entry.id   AF-A0A6V8KDG0-F1
#
_cell.length_a   1.000
_cell.length_b   1.000
_cell.length_c   1.000
_cell.angle_alpha   90.00
_cell.angle_beta   90.00
_cell.angle_gamma   90.00
#
_symmetry.space_group_name_H-M   'P 1'
#
loop_
_entity.id
_entity.type
_entity.pdbx_description
1 polymer ?
#
loop_
_entity_poly.entity_id
_entity_poly.type
_entity_poly.pdbx_seq_one_letter_code
_entity_poly.pdbx_strand_id
1 'polypeptide(L)'
;MDDLGYLEDPGDKLGMLDGQAFRAARVIVDIGMHLELPIPRDNPFGFHPGERWNPELGWEFLRAHCRVPDENLRFELNRYLGWPGQAPAYKVGERIWLQARDEAKARKGADFDLKEFHREALNLGSLGLDPFKAAMSRL
;
A
#
# COMPACT_ATOMS: atom_id res chain seq x y z
N MET A 1 -6.98 -13.11 1.41
CA MET A 1 -7.52 -14.17 0.54
C MET A 1 -6.45 -15.17 0.16
N ASP A 2 -5.25 -14.72 -0.21
CA ASP A 2 -4.07 -15.60 -0.37
C ASP A 2 -3.81 -16.46 0.89
N ASP A 3 -3.75 -15.83 2.08
CA ASP A 3 -3.60 -16.50 3.39
C ASP A 3 -4.66 -17.57 3.69
N LEU A 4 -5.76 -17.59 2.93
CA LEU A 4 -6.88 -18.52 3.08
C LEU A 4 -6.96 -19.56 1.95
N GLY A 5 -5.97 -19.61 1.05
CA GLY A 5 -5.90 -20.57 -0.06
C GLY A 5 -6.76 -20.24 -1.28
N TYR A 6 -7.38 -19.05 -1.34
CA TYR A 6 -8.26 -18.71 -2.49
C TYR A 6 -7.52 -18.25 -3.73
N LEU A 7 -6.20 -18.05 -3.67
CA LEU A 7 -5.36 -17.59 -4.77
C LEU A 7 -4.23 -18.59 -5.05
N GLU A 8 -4.54 -19.89 -4.96
CA GLU A 8 -3.57 -20.95 -5.28
C GLU A 8 -3.26 -21.01 -6.78
N ASP A 9 -4.21 -20.62 -7.64
CA ASP A 9 -3.93 -20.45 -9.07
C ASP A 9 -2.89 -19.33 -9.28
N PRO A 10 -1.78 -19.59 -9.99
CA PRO A 10 -0.73 -18.60 -10.20
C PRO A 10 -1.21 -17.34 -10.94
N GLY A 11 -2.20 -17.44 -11.82
CA GLY A 11 -2.79 -16.30 -12.53
C GLY A 11 -3.58 -15.40 -11.59
N ASP A 12 -4.42 -16.00 -10.74
CA ASP A 12 -5.17 -15.27 -9.71
C ASP A 12 -4.23 -14.58 -8.71
N LYS A 13 -3.16 -15.29 -8.30
CA LYS A 13 -2.12 -14.73 -7.44
C LYS A 13 -1.38 -13.58 -8.11
N LEU A 14 -1.03 -13.73 -9.38
CA LEU A 14 -0.39 -12.66 -10.15
C LEU A 14 -1.30 -11.43 -10.24
N GLY A 15 -2.60 -11.60 -10.51
CA GLY A 15 -3.54 -10.48 -10.55
C GLY A 15 -3.66 -9.73 -9.21
N MET A 16 -3.67 -10.46 -8.10
CA MET A 16 -3.62 -9.86 -6.76
C MET A 16 -2.31 -9.09 -6.54
N LEU A 17 -1.17 -9.67 -6.91
CA LEU A 17 0.15 -9.05 -6.78
C LEU A 17 0.29 -7.81 -7.68
N ASP A 18 -0.24 -7.83 -8.90
CA ASP A 18 -0.25 -6.66 -9.80
C ASP A 18 -1.06 -5.51 -9.17
N GLY A 19 -2.22 -5.81 -8.58
CA GLY A 19 -3.01 -4.83 -7.84
C GLY A 19 -2.31 -4.29 -6.59
N GLN A 20 -1.52 -5.12 -5.90
CA GLN A 20 -0.71 -4.72 -4.76
C GLN A 20 0.48 -3.84 -5.19
N ALA A 21 1.18 -4.22 -6.25
CA ALA A 21 2.30 -3.48 -6.83
C ALA A 21 1.86 -2.09 -7.31
N PHE A 22 0.72 -2.00 -8.01
CA PHE A 22 0.17 -0.72 -8.45
C PHE A 22 -0.10 0.22 -7.27
N ARG A 23 -0.73 -0.29 -6.20
CA ARG A 23 -1.00 0.52 -5.00
C ARG A 23 0.25 0.84 -4.20
N ALA A 24 1.31 0.02 -4.29
CA ALA A 24 2.61 0.33 -3.71
C ALA A 24 3.32 1.44 -4.49
N ALA A 25 3.27 1.41 -5.83
CA ALA A 25 3.80 2.47 -6.68
C ALA A 25 3.15 3.83 -6.37
N ARG A 26 1.85 3.85 -6.07
CA ARG A 26 1.14 5.06 -5.60
C ARG A 26 1.79 5.71 -4.37
N VAL A 27 2.29 4.93 -3.42
CA VAL A 27 2.99 5.48 -2.24
C VAL A 27 4.26 6.21 -2.67
N ILE A 28 5.04 5.59 -3.56
CA ILE A 28 6.32 6.10 -4.03
C ILE A 28 6.11 7.41 -4.80
N VAL A 29 5.24 7.38 -5.82
CA VAL A 29 5.09 8.54 -6.72
C VAL A 29 4.35 9.69 -6.04
N ASP A 30 3.30 9.44 -5.25
CA ASP A 30 2.54 10.51 -4.62
C ASP A 30 3.39 11.28 -3.61
N ILE A 31 4.04 10.58 -2.68
CA ILE A 31 4.92 11.21 -1.67
C ILE A 31 6.15 11.80 -2.36
N GLY A 32 6.75 11.05 -3.28
CA GLY A 32 7.95 11.46 -4.01
C GLY A 32 7.72 12.78 -4.75
N MET A 33 6.70 12.86 -5.60
CA MET A 33 6.42 14.05 -6.42
C MET A 33 6.03 15.25 -5.57
N HIS A 34 5.14 15.11 -4.58
CA HIS A 34 4.65 16.26 -3.81
C HIS A 34 5.68 16.84 -2.84
N LEU A 35 6.66 16.05 -2.42
CA LEU A 35 7.73 16.50 -1.54
C LEU A 35 9.07 16.65 -2.26
N GLU A 36 9.10 16.43 -3.59
CA GLU A 36 10.31 16.44 -4.43
C GLU A 36 11.48 15.67 -3.81
N LEU A 37 11.17 14.49 -3.23
CA LEU A 37 12.16 13.71 -2.50
C LEU A 37 13.25 13.19 -3.44
N PRO A 38 14.49 13.04 -2.94
CA PRO A 38 15.53 12.37 -3.69
C PRO A 38 15.17 10.89 -3.90
N ILE A 39 15.32 10.42 -5.13
CA ILE A 39 15.20 9.02 -5.49
C ILE A 39 16.39 8.26 -4.86
N PRO A 40 16.16 7.18 -4.09
CA PRO A 40 17.23 6.46 -3.42
C PRO A 40 18.33 6.01 -4.38
N ARG A 41 19.60 6.29 -4.06
CA ARG A 41 20.75 5.97 -4.93
C ARG A 41 20.98 4.47 -5.09
N ASP A 42 20.55 3.70 -4.09
CA ASP A 42 20.67 2.26 -3.98
C ASP A 42 19.37 1.53 -4.36
N ASN A 43 18.44 2.21 -5.04
CA ASN A 43 17.21 1.55 -5.47
C ASN A 43 17.53 0.40 -6.44
N PRO A 44 16.87 -0.76 -6.29
CA PRO A 44 17.23 -1.99 -7.02
C PRO A 44 16.91 -1.93 -8.52
N PHE A 45 16.20 -0.88 -8.97
CA PHE A 45 15.80 -0.70 -10.36
C PHE A 45 16.80 0.15 -11.15
N GLY A 46 17.78 0.77 -10.48
CA GLY A 46 18.65 1.76 -11.10
C GLY A 46 17.90 2.99 -11.63
N PHE A 47 16.69 3.23 -11.12
CA PHE A 47 15.81 4.30 -11.58
C PHE A 47 16.34 5.65 -11.06
N HIS A 48 16.85 6.51 -11.93
CA HIS A 48 17.24 7.91 -11.67
C HIS A 48 17.92 8.17 -10.30
N PRO A 49 19.04 7.50 -9.96
CA PRO A 49 19.61 7.54 -8.62
C PRO A 49 20.08 8.95 -8.20
N GLY A 50 19.46 9.49 -7.15
CA GLY A 50 19.79 10.79 -6.57
C GLY A 50 19.14 12.00 -7.24
N GLU A 51 18.39 11.81 -8.34
CA GLU A 51 17.52 12.84 -8.89
C GLU A 51 16.32 13.10 -7.96
N ARG A 52 15.62 14.22 -8.13
CA ARG A 52 14.41 14.53 -7.37
C ARG A 52 13.18 14.14 -8.17
N TRP A 53 12.21 13.55 -7.50
CA TRP A 53 10.92 13.23 -8.10
C TRP A 53 10.24 14.47 -8.68
N ASN A 54 9.70 14.32 -9.88
CA ASN A 54 8.84 15.27 -10.57
C ASN A 54 7.74 14.49 -11.33
N PRO A 55 6.71 15.16 -11.87
CA PRO A 55 5.62 14.48 -12.61
C PRO A 55 6.08 13.60 -13.78
N GLU A 56 7.13 14.01 -14.49
CA GLU A 56 7.68 13.27 -15.63
C GLU A 56 8.30 11.94 -15.20
N LEU A 57 9.09 11.95 -14.13
CA LEU A 57 9.65 10.74 -13.52
C LEU A 57 8.55 9.88 -12.88
N GLY A 58 7.51 10.49 -12.31
CA GLY A 58 6.33 9.78 -11.81
C GLY A 58 5.62 9.00 -12.91
N TRP A 59 5.44 9.61 -14.09
CA TRP A 59 4.91 8.94 -15.28
C TRP A 59 5.78 7.77 -15.71
N GLU A 60 7.09 7.98 -15.83
CA GLU A 60 8.03 6.94 -16.25
C GLU A 60 8.01 5.73 -15.30
N PHE A 61 8.05 6.00 -13.99
CA PHE A 61 8.00 4.96 -12.97
C PHE A 61 6.70 4.16 -13.02
N LEU A 62 5.55 4.84 -13.11
CA LEU A 62 4.26 4.16 -13.21
C LEU A 62 4.21 3.25 -14.44
N ARG A 63 4.68 3.73 -15.60
CA ARG A 63 4.68 2.95 -16.84
C ARG A 63 5.63 1.75 -16.80
N ALA A 64 6.77 1.89 -16.13
CA ALA A 64 7.74 0.80 -15.99
C ALA A 64 7.28 -0.30 -15.02
N HIS A 65 6.50 0.05 -14.00
CA HIS A 65 6.19 -0.85 -12.88
C HIS A 65 4.74 -1.28 -12.77
N CYS A 66 3.82 -0.71 -13.56
CA CYS A 66 2.39 -1.00 -13.47
C CYS A 66 1.85 -1.56 -14.78
N ARG A 67 1.14 -2.69 -14.71
CA ARG A 67 0.49 -3.33 -15.86
C ARG A 67 -0.90 -2.73 -16.12
N VAL A 68 -0.95 -1.42 -16.33
CA VAL A 68 -2.18 -0.65 -16.52
C VAL A 68 -2.07 0.10 -17.86
N PRO A 69 -3.13 0.18 -18.68
CA PRO A 69 -3.10 0.94 -19.93
C PRO A 69 -2.66 2.40 -19.73
N ASP A 70 -1.93 2.94 -20.71
CA ASP A 70 -1.30 4.26 -20.63
C ASP A 70 -2.34 5.37 -20.36
N GLU A 71 -3.52 5.29 -20.97
CA GLU A 71 -4.62 6.23 -20.80
C GLU A 71 -5.14 6.26 -19.34
N ASN A 72 -5.21 5.10 -18.70
CA ASN A 72 -5.60 4.96 -17.30
C ASN A 72 -4.48 5.48 -16.39
N LEU A 73 -3.22 5.18 -16.69
CA LEU A 73 -2.08 5.70 -15.93
C LEU A 73 -1.98 7.23 -16.02
N ARG A 74 -2.27 7.83 -17.18
CA ARG A 74 -2.29 9.29 -17.33
C ARG A 74 -3.38 9.93 -16.48
N PHE A 75 -4.58 9.36 -16.49
CA PHE A 75 -5.66 9.82 -15.62
C PHE A 75 -5.27 9.73 -14.15
N GLU A 76 -4.71 8.59 -13.74
CA GLU A 76 -4.27 8.34 -12.36
C GLU A 76 -3.15 9.28 -11.94
N LEU A 77 -2.15 9.55 -12.78
CA LEU A 77 -1.09 10.51 -12.49
C LEU A 77 -1.65 11.91 -12.23
N ASN A 78 -2.56 12.38 -13.10
CA ASN A 78 -3.23 13.67 -12.91
C ASN A 78 -4.05 13.68 -11.61
N ARG A 79 -4.70 12.56 -11.27
CA ARG A 79 -5.44 12.42 -10.02
C ARG A 79 -4.52 12.51 -8.81
N TYR A 80 -3.33 11.93 -8.86
CA TYR A 80 -2.36 12.00 -7.77
C TYR A 80 -1.91 13.44 -7.55
N LEU A 81 -1.50 14.13 -8.63
CA LEU A 81 -1.09 15.54 -8.59
C LEU A 81 -2.21 16.48 -8.12
N GLY A 82 -3.47 16.18 -8.45
CA GLY A 82 -4.63 16.97 -8.08
C GLY A 82 -5.22 16.63 -6.69
N TRP A 83 -4.82 15.51 -6.08
CA TRP A 83 -5.36 15.05 -4.81
C TRP A 83 -4.29 14.42 -3.91
N PRO A 84 -3.35 15.24 -3.41
CA PRO A 84 -2.20 14.77 -2.63
C PRO A 84 -2.60 13.95 -1.41
N GLY A 85 -1.88 12.86 -1.15
CA GLY A 85 -2.02 12.04 0.05
C GLY A 85 -3.15 11.00 -0.01
N GLN A 86 -4.04 11.06 -1.00
CA GLN A 86 -5.10 10.06 -1.15
C GLN A 86 -4.53 8.72 -1.65
N ALA A 87 -3.65 8.76 -2.64
CA ALA A 87 -3.16 7.56 -3.33
C ALA A 87 -2.34 6.61 -2.43
N PRO A 88 -1.54 7.08 -1.46
CA PRO A 88 -0.86 6.23 -0.49
C PRO A 88 -1.79 5.55 0.53
N ALA A 89 -2.99 6.09 0.76
CA ALA A 89 -3.86 5.66 1.86
C ALA A 89 -4.21 4.17 1.82
N TYR A 90 -4.27 3.58 0.62
CA TYR A 90 -4.52 2.14 0.42
C TYR A 90 -3.44 1.27 1.10
N LYS A 91 -2.18 1.42 0.69
CA LYS A 91 -1.07 0.58 1.21
C LYS A 91 -0.60 1.01 2.59
N VAL A 92 -0.66 2.30 2.90
CA VAL A 92 -0.34 2.78 4.26
C VAL A 92 -1.37 2.25 5.25
N GLY A 93 -2.67 2.31 4.91
CA GLY A 93 -3.73 1.74 5.73
C GLY A 93 -3.59 0.23 5.90
N GLU A 94 -3.39 -0.52 4.81
CA GLU A 94 -3.15 -1.96 4.87
C GLU A 94 -1.94 -2.31 5.75
N ARG A 95 -0.82 -1.58 5.63
CA ARG A 95 0.37 -1.78 6.48
C ARG A 95 0.00 -1.66 7.96
N ILE A 96 -0.81 -0.66 8.33
CA ILE A 96 -1.23 -0.46 9.73
C ILE A 96 -2.12 -1.61 10.20
N TRP A 97 -3.04 -2.09 9.37
CA TRP A 97 -3.89 -3.24 9.69
C TRP A 97 -3.10 -4.52 9.88
N LEU A 98 -2.12 -4.78 9.01
CA LEU A 98 -1.23 -5.94 9.12
C LEU A 98 -0.36 -5.86 10.38
N GLN A 99 0.21 -4.68 10.68
CA GLN A 99 0.96 -4.45 11.92
C GLN A 99 0.10 -4.72 13.17
N ALA A 100 -1.13 -4.21 13.21
CA ALA A 100 -2.05 -4.45 14.33
C ALA A 100 -2.38 -5.94 14.50
N ARG A 101 -2.56 -6.68 13.39
CA ARG A 101 -2.77 -8.14 13.40
C ARG A 101 -1.54 -8.87 13.96
N ASP A 102 -0.35 -8.52 13.49
CA ASP A 102 0.89 -9.17 13.89
C ASP A 102 1.20 -8.90 15.38
N GLU A 103 0.97 -7.67 15.85
CA GLU A 103 1.07 -7.29 17.26
C GLU A 103 0.07 -8.06 18.13
N ALA A 104 -1.21 -8.16 17.71
CA ALA A 104 -2.21 -8.91 18.43
C ALA A 104 -1.85 -10.41 18.51
N LYS A 105 -1.35 -10.98 17.40
CA LYS A 105 -0.86 -12.36 17.36
C LYS A 105 0.33 -12.57 18.30
N ALA A 106 1.26 -11.63 18.35
CA ALA A 106 2.39 -11.69 19.28
C ALA A 106 1.96 -11.63 20.75
N ARG A 107 0.99 -10.78 21.09
CA ARG A 107 0.45 -10.67 22.47
C ARG A 107 -0.35 -11.90 22.90
N LYS A 108 -1.24 -12.40 22.04
CA LYS A 108 -2.17 -13.50 22.37
C LYS A 108 -1.52 -14.89 22.20
N GLY A 109 -0.43 -15.00 21.44
CA GLY A 109 0.31 -16.26 21.27
C GLY A 109 -0.58 -17.38 20.76
N ALA A 110 -0.67 -18.47 21.52
CA ALA A 110 -1.51 -19.62 21.17
C ALA A 110 -3.02 -19.34 21.22
N ASP A 111 -3.45 -18.33 21.98
CA ASP A 111 -4.85 -17.93 22.12
C ASP A 111 -5.30 -16.96 21.00
N PHE A 112 -4.43 -16.67 20.03
CA PHE A 112 -4.80 -15.81 18.91
C PHE A 112 -5.82 -16.48 17.99
N ASP A 113 -6.99 -15.86 17.86
CA ASP A 113 -8.03 -16.23 16.91
C ASP A 113 -8.23 -15.12 15.86
N LEU A 114 -8.07 -15.46 14.58
CA LEU A 114 -8.18 -14.51 13.47
C LEU A 114 -9.61 -14.02 13.25
N LYS A 115 -10.61 -14.88 13.49
CA LYS A 115 -12.03 -14.52 13.35
C LYS A 115 -12.43 -13.55 14.46
N GLU A 116 -11.94 -13.76 15.69
CA GLU A 116 -12.11 -12.84 16.80
C GLU A 116 -11.48 -11.48 16.47
N PHE A 117 -10.21 -11.48 16.05
CA PHE A 117 -9.51 -10.27 15.64
C PHE A 117 -10.30 -9.46 14.59
N HIS A 118 -10.80 -10.12 13.54
CA HIS A 118 -11.60 -9.44 12.52
C HIS A 118 -12.91 -8.89 13.10
N ARG A 119 -13.59 -9.64 13.98
CA ARG A 119 -14.83 -9.18 14.61
C ARG A 119 -14.60 -7.94 15.46
N GLU A 120 -13.61 -7.98 16.34
CA GLU A 120 -13.29 -6.85 17.23
C GLU A 120 -12.88 -5.62 16.41
N ALA A 121 -11.99 -5.79 15.43
CA ALA A 121 -11.49 -4.68 14.61
C ALA A 121 -12.59 -4.02 13.76
N LEU A 122 -13.48 -4.82 13.15
CA LEU A 122 -14.57 -4.30 12.32
C LEU A 122 -15.68 -3.63 13.13
N ASN A 123 -15.94 -4.10 14.37
CA ASN A 123 -16.93 -3.51 15.26
C ASN A 123 -16.57 -2.07 15.71
N LEU A 124 -15.32 -1.66 15.56
CA LEU A 124 -14.89 -0.28 15.84
C LEU A 124 -15.42 0.74 14.80
N GLY A 125 -15.86 0.26 13.63
CA GLY A 125 -16.25 1.12 12.53
C GLY A 125 -15.08 1.84 11.86
N SER A 126 -15.38 2.88 11.09
CA SER A 126 -14.36 3.65 10.37
C SER A 126 -13.64 4.62 11.30
N LEU A 127 -12.38 4.34 11.57
CA LEU A 127 -11.51 5.19 12.38
C LEU A 127 -10.31 5.69 11.56
N GLY A 128 -9.74 6.83 11.96
CA GLY A 128 -8.41 7.22 11.51
C GLY A 128 -7.36 6.22 11.97
N LEU A 129 -6.19 6.19 11.31
CA LEU A 129 -5.17 5.17 11.55
C LEU A 129 -4.61 5.18 12.99
N ASP A 130 -4.43 6.34 13.60
CA ASP A 130 -3.92 6.42 14.98
C ASP A 130 -4.96 5.98 16.03
N PRO A 131 -6.23 6.45 16.00
CA PRO A 131 -7.28 5.87 16.83
C PRO A 131 -7.47 4.36 16.63
N PHE A 132 -7.37 3.87 15.39
CA PHE A 132 -7.45 2.45 15.10
C PHE A 132 -6.33 1.66 15.79
N LYS A 133 -5.07 2.07 15.63
CA LYS A 133 -3.92 1.44 16.32
C LYS A 133 -4.11 1.43 17.84
N ALA A 134 -4.53 2.56 18.40
CA ALA A 134 -4.72 2.70 19.85
C ALA A 134 -5.85 1.82 20.39
N ALA A 135 -6.89 1.57 19.59
CA ALA A 135 -7.95 0.63 19.94
C ALA A 135 -7.45 -0.83 19.86
N MET A 136 -6.77 -1.20 18.77
CA MET A 136 -6.28 -2.56 18.56
C MET A 136 -5.18 -2.98 19.52
N SER A 137 -4.42 -2.05 20.12
CA SER A 137 -3.40 -2.38 21.12
C SER A 137 -3.98 -2.74 22.49
N ARG A 138 -5.26 -2.43 22.74
CA ARG A 138 -5.97 -2.72 23.99
C ARG A 138 -6.79 -4.02 23.95
N LEU A 139 -7.04 -4.53 22.74
CA LEU A 139 -7.75 -5.79 22.46
C LEU A 139 -6.80 -6.99 22.48
#